data_AF-C1FIN8-F1
#
_entry.id   AF-C1FIN8-F1
#
_cell.length_a   1.000
_cell.length_b   1.000
_cell.length_c   1.000
_cell.angle_alpha   90.00
_cell.angle_beta   90.00
_cell.angle_gamma   90.00
#
_symmetry.space_group_name_H-M   'P 1'
#
loop_
_entity.id
_entity.type
_entity.pdbx_description
1 polymer ?
#
loop_
_entity_poly.entity_id
_entity_poly.type
_entity_poly.pdbx_seq_one_letter_code
_entity_poly.pdbx_strand_id
1 'polypeptide(L)'
;MLPDVDVEVGVTEDASSKGTKRKRAPKTKGPCEHGVKRRSNCKVCSACPHGKWRYWCKECGGAGICEHGRERRRCKECGGASICEHGRQRRYCKECGGGSICEHGRVRYYCKECGGSGICEHGRDRSRCKECGGGSICEHGRERYYCKECGGSQICEHGRRRSECKECGGSQICEHGRRRSECKECGGSAICEHGRQRYYCKECGGSGICEHGRDRSRCKECGGGSICEHGRERYYCKECGGAGICEHGRIRSTCKECGGSRICEHDRQRHTCKDCGGSQICEHGRVRSKCKECGGSGICEHGRHRQYCKECGGGSFCEHGRQRRKCKECGGSQI
;
A
#
# COMPACT_ATOMS: atom_id res chain seq x y z
N MET A 1 -46.80 73.54 -4.04
CA MET A 1 -47.21 73.52 -2.62
C MET A 1 -47.53 72.09 -2.27
N LEU A 2 -46.72 71.51 -1.38
CA LEU A 2 -47.02 70.27 -0.65
C LEU A 2 -48.25 70.51 0.26
N PRO A 3 -48.90 69.45 0.74
CA PRO A 3 -48.50 69.04 2.08
C PRO A 3 -48.22 67.54 2.22
N ASP A 4 -47.30 67.31 3.13
CA ASP A 4 -46.74 66.07 3.62
C ASP A 4 -47.77 65.21 4.37
N VAL A 5 -47.67 63.89 4.21
CA VAL A 5 -48.16 62.93 5.20
C VAL A 5 -47.16 61.79 5.28
N ASP A 6 -46.37 61.85 6.35
CA ASP A 6 -45.44 60.84 6.82
C ASP A 6 -46.15 59.50 7.05
N VAL A 7 -45.66 58.44 6.40
CA VAL A 7 -45.95 57.07 6.82
C VAL A 7 -44.68 56.49 7.40
N GLU A 8 -44.63 56.47 8.73
CA GLU A 8 -43.57 55.83 9.51
C GLU A 8 -43.47 54.33 9.16
N VAL A 9 -42.32 53.93 8.65
CA VAL A 9 -41.94 52.52 8.52
C VAL A 9 -41.48 52.03 9.89
N GLY A 10 -42.42 51.53 10.67
CA GLY A 10 -42.14 50.80 11.91
C GLY A 10 -41.44 49.48 11.60
N VAL A 11 -40.11 49.48 11.72
CA VAL A 11 -39.29 48.27 11.84
C VAL A 11 -39.69 47.58 13.14
N THR A 12 -40.34 46.43 13.04
CA THR A 12 -40.41 45.47 14.14
C THR A 12 -39.46 44.33 13.81
N GLU A 13 -38.27 44.39 14.41
CA GLU A 13 -37.45 43.21 14.60
C GLU A 13 -38.16 42.34 15.65
N ASP A 14 -38.59 41.14 15.25
CA ASP A 14 -38.64 40.06 16.22
C ASP A 14 -38.38 38.69 15.58
N ALA A 15 -37.43 38.01 16.19
CA ALA A 15 -36.85 36.76 15.76
C ALA A 15 -37.82 35.60 15.97
N SER A 16 -37.83 34.64 15.05
CA SER A 16 -37.86 33.20 15.36
C SER A 16 -38.15 32.38 14.09
N SER A 17 -37.09 32.03 13.35
CA SER A 17 -37.12 31.03 12.28
C SER A 17 -37.34 29.61 12.84
N LYS A 18 -38.51 29.37 13.44
CA LYS A 18 -38.99 28.03 13.81
C LYS A 18 -39.47 27.36 12.53
N GLY A 19 -38.65 26.46 12.00
CA GLY A 19 -38.97 25.64 10.84
C GLY A 19 -40.38 25.05 10.94
N THR A 20 -41.22 25.33 9.94
CA THR A 20 -42.56 24.77 9.82
C THR A 20 -42.47 23.25 9.82
N LYS A 21 -42.89 22.60 10.92
CA LYS A 21 -43.04 21.13 10.97
C LYS A 21 -44.10 20.74 9.95
N ARG A 22 -43.67 20.29 8.78
CA ARG A 22 -44.56 19.85 7.70
C ARG A 22 -45.32 18.60 8.14
N LYS A 23 -46.65 18.61 7.99
CA LYS A 23 -47.54 17.49 8.30
C LYS A 23 -47.09 16.25 7.50
N ARG A 24 -46.79 15.17 8.22
CA ARG A 24 -46.38 13.89 7.63
C ARG A 24 -47.56 13.33 6.84
N ALA A 25 -47.37 13.07 5.54
CA ALA A 25 -48.39 12.41 4.72
C ALA A 25 -48.83 11.08 5.36
N PRO A 26 -50.10 10.66 5.17
CA PRO A 26 -50.63 9.43 5.75
C PRO A 26 -49.71 8.23 5.46
N LYS A 27 -49.51 7.36 6.45
CA LYS A 27 -48.71 6.14 6.28
C LYS A 27 -49.49 5.15 5.40
N THR A 28 -49.40 5.26 4.09
CA THR A 28 -49.88 4.20 3.20
C THR A 28 -48.91 3.03 3.26
N LYS A 29 -49.35 1.89 3.80
CA LYS A 29 -48.58 0.63 3.85
C LYS A 29 -48.66 -0.10 2.50
N GLY A 30 -48.38 0.60 1.40
CA GLY A 30 -48.44 0.05 0.03
C GLY A 30 -47.21 0.43 -0.81
N PRO A 31 -46.94 -0.30 -1.91
CA PRO A 31 -45.95 0.13 -2.89
C PRO A 31 -46.30 1.54 -3.38
N CYS A 32 -45.28 2.38 -3.59
CA CYS A 32 -45.52 3.67 -4.22
C CYS A 32 -45.89 3.49 -5.69
N GLU A 33 -46.43 4.54 -6.30
CA GLU A 33 -46.76 4.60 -7.74
C GLU A 33 -45.57 4.30 -8.68
N HIS A 34 -44.35 4.30 -8.13
CA HIS A 34 -43.12 3.97 -8.84
C HIS A 34 -42.68 2.51 -8.62
N GLY A 35 -43.59 1.63 -8.18
CA GLY A 35 -43.37 0.19 -8.03
C GLY A 35 -42.53 -0.23 -6.80
N VAL A 36 -42.10 0.69 -5.94
CA VAL A 36 -41.23 0.37 -4.80
C VAL A 36 -42.07 0.12 -3.55
N LYS A 37 -41.95 -1.09 -2.98
CA LYS A 37 -42.69 -1.56 -1.78
C LYS A 37 -42.59 -0.64 -0.56
N ARG A 38 -41.45 0.03 -0.37
CA ARG A 38 -41.26 1.04 0.68
C ARG A 38 -40.97 2.38 0.02
N ARG A 39 -41.86 3.36 0.21
CA ARG A 39 -41.69 4.73 -0.32
C ARG A 39 -40.36 5.38 0.09
N SER A 40 -39.86 5.05 1.29
CA SER A 40 -38.53 5.46 1.80
C SER A 40 -37.37 5.00 0.93
N ASN A 41 -37.57 3.93 0.14
CA ASN A 41 -36.55 3.35 -0.72
C ASN A 41 -36.70 3.79 -2.19
N CYS A 42 -37.82 4.44 -2.51
CA CYS A 42 -38.05 4.98 -3.84
C CYS A 42 -37.18 6.22 -4.05
N LYS A 43 -36.27 6.15 -5.03
CA LYS A 43 -35.39 7.27 -5.39
C LYS A 43 -36.19 8.53 -5.73
N VAL A 44 -37.33 8.39 -6.41
CA VAL A 44 -38.18 9.54 -6.80
C VAL A 44 -38.92 10.12 -5.58
N CYS A 45 -39.62 9.29 -4.81
CA CYS A 45 -40.39 9.78 -3.67
C CYS A 45 -39.51 10.32 -2.53
N SER A 46 -38.34 9.72 -2.32
CA SER A 46 -37.43 10.06 -1.22
C SER A 46 -36.32 11.02 -1.62
N ALA A 47 -36.18 11.38 -2.91
CA ALA A 47 -35.29 12.45 -3.33
C ALA A 47 -35.79 13.83 -2.86
N CYS A 48 -34.85 14.72 -2.60
CA CYS A 48 -35.04 16.15 -2.43
C CYS A 48 -34.74 16.85 -3.77
N PRO A 49 -35.14 18.13 -3.92
CA PRO A 49 -34.80 18.93 -5.12
C PRO A 49 -33.28 19.06 -5.37
N HIS A 50 -32.45 18.85 -4.34
CA HIS A 50 -30.98 18.88 -4.45
C HIS A 50 -30.37 17.54 -4.91
N GLY A 51 -31.16 16.62 -5.48
CA GLY A 51 -30.69 15.33 -6.02
C GLY A 51 -30.23 14.30 -4.99
N LYS A 52 -30.37 14.59 -3.69
CA LYS A 52 -30.02 13.70 -2.58
C LYS A 52 -31.28 13.07 -1.98
N TRP A 53 -31.14 11.97 -1.24
CA TRP A 53 -32.27 11.49 -0.43
C TRP A 53 -32.59 12.51 0.67
N ARG A 54 -33.86 12.86 0.89
CA ARG A 54 -34.30 13.86 1.89
C ARG A 54 -33.76 13.58 3.28
N TYR A 55 -33.67 12.31 3.67
CA TYR A 55 -33.10 11.90 4.95
C TYR A 55 -31.60 12.23 5.07
N TRP A 56 -30.87 12.27 3.94
CA TRP A 56 -29.44 12.50 3.80
C TRP A 56 -29.09 13.83 3.12
N CYS A 57 -29.99 14.82 3.13
CA CYS A 57 -29.74 16.12 2.52
C CYS A 57 -29.49 17.19 3.59
N LYS A 58 -28.28 17.76 3.62
CA LYS A 58 -27.90 18.84 4.54
C LYS A 58 -28.77 20.09 4.31
N GLU A 59 -28.92 20.52 3.06
CA GLU A 59 -29.71 21.70 2.66
C GLU A 59 -31.20 21.55 3.00
N CYS A 60 -31.72 20.33 3.12
CA CYS A 60 -33.10 20.07 3.57
C CYS A 60 -33.22 19.79 5.07
N GLY A 61 -32.15 19.90 5.86
CA GLY A 61 -32.17 19.55 7.29
C GLY A 61 -32.47 18.07 7.56
N GLY A 62 -32.02 17.17 6.67
CA GLY A 62 -32.30 15.74 6.74
C GLY A 62 -31.91 15.11 8.08
N ALA A 63 -32.79 14.30 8.66
CA ALA A 63 -32.61 13.72 9.99
C ALA A 63 -31.38 12.81 10.15
N GLY A 64 -30.82 12.31 9.03
CA GLY A 64 -29.60 11.48 9.02
C GLY A 64 -28.29 12.25 9.08
N ILE A 65 -28.30 13.56 8.83
CA ILE A 65 -27.10 14.40 8.75
C ILE A 65 -27.18 15.51 9.81
N CYS A 66 -26.07 15.82 10.46
CA CYS A 66 -25.99 16.99 11.35
C CYS A 66 -25.59 18.26 10.58
N GLU A 67 -25.63 19.41 11.25
CA GLU A 67 -25.20 20.69 10.68
C GLU A 67 -23.75 20.67 10.16
N HIS A 68 -22.88 19.85 10.77
CA HIS A 68 -21.50 19.60 10.32
C HIS A 68 -21.40 18.79 9.02
N GLY A 69 -22.51 18.38 8.41
CA GLY A 69 -22.53 17.60 7.16
C GLY A 69 -22.11 16.14 7.33
N ARG A 70 -21.90 15.67 8.56
CA ARG A 70 -21.54 14.28 8.89
C ARG A 70 -22.81 13.47 9.22
N GLU A 71 -22.73 12.15 9.07
CA GLU A 71 -23.79 11.25 9.55
C GLU A 71 -24.02 11.49 11.04
N ARG A 72 -25.25 11.86 11.42
CA ARG A 72 -25.58 12.40 12.75
C ARG A 72 -25.17 11.46 13.89
N ARG A 73 -25.40 10.16 13.73
CA ARG A 73 -25.00 9.14 14.72
C ARG A 73 -23.48 8.99 14.88
N ARG A 74 -22.68 9.41 13.88
CA ARG A 74 -21.21 9.34 13.87
C ARG A 74 -20.53 10.70 14.09
N CYS A 75 -21.29 11.77 14.27
CA CYS A 75 -20.70 13.09 14.47
C CYS A 75 -20.27 13.26 15.92
N LYS A 76 -18.96 13.47 16.16
CA LYS A 76 -18.41 13.73 17.49
C LYS A 76 -18.94 15.05 18.07
N GLU A 77 -18.95 16.12 17.28
CA GLU A 77 -19.39 17.47 17.68
C GLU A 77 -20.86 17.50 18.11
N CYS A 78 -21.71 16.63 17.55
CA CYS A 78 -23.12 16.53 17.93
C CYS A 78 -23.39 15.45 19.00
N GLY A 79 -22.37 14.85 19.61
CA GLY A 79 -22.54 13.77 20.58
C GLY A 79 -23.22 12.52 20.00
N GLY A 80 -22.98 12.23 18.71
CA GLY A 80 -23.64 11.14 17.99
C GLY A 80 -23.58 9.81 18.75
N ALA A 81 -24.72 9.13 18.87
CA ALA A 81 -24.87 7.93 19.71
C ALA A 81 -23.88 6.79 19.42
N SER A 82 -23.22 6.78 18.26
CA SER A 82 -22.21 5.77 17.90
C SER A 82 -20.78 6.13 18.31
N ILE A 83 -20.50 7.37 18.74
CA ILE A 83 -19.17 7.86 19.12
C ILE A 83 -19.13 8.14 20.64
N CYS A 84 -18.07 7.71 21.32
CA CYS A 84 -17.84 8.05 22.72
C CYS A 84 -17.13 9.40 22.86
N GLU A 85 -17.01 9.90 24.09
CA GLU A 85 -16.21 11.09 24.41
C GLU A 85 -14.75 11.01 23.91
N HIS A 86 -14.17 9.80 23.90
CA HIS A 86 -12.83 9.52 23.36
C HIS A 86 -12.73 9.62 21.82
N GLY A 87 -13.82 9.96 21.12
CA GLY A 87 -13.84 10.10 19.65
C GLY A 87 -13.78 8.78 18.89
N ARG A 88 -13.83 7.63 19.59
CA ARG A 88 -13.88 6.29 19.00
C ARG A 88 -15.32 5.82 18.85
N GLN A 89 -15.57 4.83 17.99
CA GLN A 89 -16.88 4.17 17.96
C GLN A 89 -17.15 3.50 19.31
N ARG A 90 -18.27 3.83 19.98
CA ARG A 90 -18.59 3.37 21.35
C ARG A 90 -18.41 1.86 21.53
N ARG A 91 -18.91 1.08 20.57
CA ARG A 91 -18.82 -0.39 20.58
C ARG A 91 -17.38 -0.94 20.61
N TYR A 92 -16.39 -0.18 20.12
CA TYR A 92 -14.98 -0.56 20.05
C TYR A 92 -14.09 0.23 21.02
N CYS A 93 -14.67 1.10 21.86
CA CYS A 93 -13.90 1.88 22.80
C CYS A 93 -13.62 1.06 24.06
N LYS A 94 -12.35 0.73 24.30
CA LYS A 94 -11.91 0.03 25.51
C LYS A 94 -12.24 0.82 26.78
N GLU A 95 -11.96 2.12 26.78
CA GLU A 95 -12.17 3.03 27.93
C GLU A 95 -13.66 3.15 28.31
N CYS A 96 -14.59 3.01 27.36
CA CYS A 96 -16.03 3.03 27.63
C CYS A 96 -16.64 1.63 27.85
N GLY A 97 -15.84 0.57 27.96
CA GLY A 97 -16.35 -0.80 28.08
C GLY A 97 -17.15 -1.26 26.85
N GLY A 98 -16.78 -0.77 25.65
CA GLY A 98 -17.49 -1.04 24.42
C GLY A 98 -17.74 -2.53 24.21
N GLY A 99 -19.00 -2.93 24.04
CA GLY A 99 -19.41 -4.34 24.04
C GLY A 99 -18.81 -5.23 22.93
N SER A 100 -18.06 -4.67 21.97
CA SER A 100 -17.29 -5.45 21.00
C SER A 100 -15.85 -5.75 21.44
N ILE A 101 -15.39 -5.21 22.59
CA ILE A 101 -14.08 -5.50 23.19
C ILE A 101 -14.29 -6.47 24.37
N CYS A 102 -13.40 -7.44 24.52
CA CYS A 102 -13.38 -8.33 25.68
C CYS A 102 -12.46 -7.80 26.78
N GLU A 103 -12.47 -8.45 27.94
CA GLU A 103 -11.57 -8.14 29.06
C GLU A 103 -10.08 -8.18 28.68
N HIS A 104 -9.70 -9.05 27.73
CA HIS A 104 -8.36 -9.15 27.18
C HIS A 104 -7.96 -7.96 26.27
N GLY A 105 -8.83 -6.96 26.10
CA GLY A 105 -8.58 -5.78 25.26
C GLY A 105 -8.60 -6.05 23.75
N ARG A 106 -8.99 -7.26 23.33
CA ARG A 106 -9.12 -7.66 21.93
C ARG A 106 -10.57 -7.49 21.46
N VAL A 107 -10.79 -7.41 20.15
CA VAL A 107 -12.14 -7.49 19.59
C VAL A 107 -12.72 -8.86 19.92
N ARG A 108 -13.84 -8.91 20.66
CA ARG A 108 -14.47 -10.13 21.20
C ARG A 108 -14.72 -11.19 20.13
N TYR A 109 -15.13 -10.77 18.94
CA TYR A 109 -15.32 -11.65 17.78
C TYR A 109 -14.04 -12.43 17.41
N TYR A 110 -12.87 -11.83 17.60
CA TYR A 110 -11.55 -12.42 17.32
C TYR A 110 -10.76 -12.75 18.59
N CYS A 111 -11.42 -12.92 19.74
CA CYS A 111 -10.72 -13.27 20.97
C CYS A 111 -10.75 -14.78 21.20
N LYS A 112 -9.60 -15.44 21.05
CA LYS A 112 -9.46 -16.89 21.32
C LYS A 112 -9.85 -17.25 22.76
N GLU A 113 -9.35 -16.47 23.73
CA GLU A 113 -9.59 -16.67 25.17
C GLU A 113 -11.08 -16.51 25.55
N CYS A 114 -11.86 -15.78 24.76
CA CYS A 114 -13.31 -15.62 24.98
C CYS A 114 -14.17 -16.52 24.09
N GLY A 115 -13.59 -17.47 23.35
CA GLY A 115 -14.33 -18.31 22.40
C GLY A 115 -14.94 -17.53 21.24
N GLY A 116 -14.28 -16.44 20.79
CA GLY A 116 -14.77 -15.58 19.74
C GLY A 116 -15.14 -16.33 18.46
N SER A 117 -16.35 -16.09 17.93
CA SER A 117 -16.91 -16.78 16.76
C SER A 117 -16.11 -16.58 15.46
N GLY A 118 -15.19 -15.61 15.43
CA GLY A 118 -14.28 -15.37 14.31
C GLY A 118 -13.02 -16.23 14.31
N ILE A 119 -12.69 -16.94 15.39
CA ILE A 119 -11.51 -17.80 15.49
C ILE A 119 -11.92 -19.27 15.62
N CYS A 120 -11.30 -20.14 14.83
CA CYS A 120 -11.50 -21.58 14.93
C CYS A 120 -10.63 -22.22 16.04
N GLU A 121 -10.82 -23.50 16.31
CA GLU A 121 -10.03 -24.27 17.28
C GLU A 121 -8.52 -24.24 16.99
N HIS A 122 -8.14 -24.16 15.72
CA HIS A 122 -6.75 -24.01 15.27
C HIS A 122 -6.13 -22.62 15.54
N GLY A 123 -6.88 -21.69 16.17
CA GLY A 123 -6.40 -20.34 16.47
C GLY A 123 -6.26 -19.42 15.26
N ARG A 124 -6.80 -19.83 14.10
CA ARG A 124 -6.83 -19.03 12.86
C ARG A 124 -8.19 -18.36 12.69
N ASP A 125 -8.27 -17.32 11.85
CA ASP A 125 -9.56 -16.78 11.41
C ASP A 125 -10.39 -17.91 10.79
N ARG A 126 -11.59 -18.18 11.34
CA ARG A 126 -12.46 -19.28 10.93
C ARG A 126 -12.80 -19.21 9.44
N SER A 127 -12.95 -18.01 8.87
CA SER A 127 -13.21 -17.83 7.44
C SER A 127 -12.02 -18.21 6.55
N ARG A 128 -10.79 -18.13 7.10
CA ARG A 128 -9.52 -18.40 6.44
C ARG A 128 -8.85 -19.69 6.94
N CYS A 129 -9.57 -20.56 7.65
CA CYS A 129 -9.00 -21.80 8.12
C CYS A 129 -9.30 -22.91 7.11
N LYS A 130 -8.26 -23.43 6.43
CA LYS A 130 -8.40 -24.57 5.52
C LYS A 130 -8.95 -25.81 6.23
N GLU A 131 -8.43 -26.12 7.42
CA GLU A 131 -8.81 -27.29 8.23
C GLU A 131 -10.27 -27.24 8.67
N CYS A 132 -10.85 -26.04 8.85
CA CYS A 132 -12.27 -25.88 9.19
C CYS A 132 -13.18 -25.66 7.96
N GLY A 133 -12.66 -25.80 6.73
CA GLY A 133 -13.43 -25.53 5.51
C GLY A 133 -13.88 -24.06 5.39
N GLY A 134 -13.10 -23.12 5.94
CA GLY A 134 -13.40 -21.69 5.94
C GLY A 134 -13.73 -21.18 4.53
N GLY A 135 -14.89 -20.53 4.39
CA GLY A 135 -15.45 -20.20 3.08
C GLY A 135 -14.58 -19.28 2.20
N SER A 136 -13.59 -18.60 2.77
CA SER A 136 -12.66 -17.74 2.03
C SER A 136 -11.49 -18.49 1.41
N ILE A 137 -11.18 -19.72 1.85
CA ILE A 137 -10.10 -20.55 1.31
C ILE A 137 -10.67 -21.75 0.55
N CYS A 138 -9.98 -22.18 -0.50
CA CYS A 138 -10.28 -23.41 -1.22
C CYS A 138 -9.42 -24.59 -0.73
N GLU A 139 -9.71 -25.79 -1.21
CA GLU A 139 -8.94 -27.00 -0.90
C GLU A 139 -7.44 -26.89 -1.24
N HIS A 140 -7.09 -26.05 -2.22
CA HIS A 140 -5.70 -25.75 -2.59
C HIS A 140 -4.97 -24.83 -1.58
N GLY A 141 -5.62 -24.39 -0.50
CA GLY A 141 -5.03 -23.49 0.51
C GLY A 141 -4.87 -22.05 0.03
N ARG A 142 -5.43 -21.70 -1.12
CA ARG A 142 -5.45 -20.35 -1.69
C ARG A 142 -6.77 -19.66 -1.34
N GLU A 143 -6.78 -18.33 -1.31
CA GLU A 143 -8.04 -17.60 -1.21
C GLU A 143 -8.91 -17.92 -2.43
N ARG A 144 -10.16 -18.36 -2.20
CA ARG A 144 -11.04 -18.98 -3.20
C ARG A 144 -11.24 -18.09 -4.42
N TYR A 145 -11.36 -16.79 -4.21
CA TYR A 145 -11.57 -15.82 -5.27
C TYR A 145 -10.31 -15.55 -6.12
N TYR A 146 -9.11 -15.92 -5.65
CA TYR A 146 -7.84 -15.89 -6.40
C TYR A 146 -7.36 -17.27 -6.87
N CYS A 147 -8.09 -18.34 -6.57
CA CYS A 147 -7.68 -19.68 -6.96
C CYS A 147 -8.03 -19.96 -8.42
N LYS A 148 -7.01 -20.18 -9.26
CA LYS A 148 -7.20 -20.54 -10.68
C LYS A 148 -7.91 -21.88 -10.83
N GLU A 149 -7.51 -22.90 -10.06
CA GLU A 149 -8.09 -24.25 -10.13
C GLU A 149 -9.58 -24.26 -9.74
N CYS A 150 -10.02 -23.36 -8.86
CA CYS A 150 -11.42 -23.26 -8.44
C CYS A 150 -12.25 -22.25 -9.25
N GLY A 151 -11.72 -21.70 -10.36
CA GLY A 151 -12.42 -20.69 -11.15
C GLY A 151 -12.67 -19.39 -10.39
N GLY A 152 -11.74 -18.99 -9.53
CA GLY A 152 -11.86 -17.81 -8.67
C GLY A 152 -12.28 -16.56 -9.43
N SER A 153 -13.22 -15.80 -8.87
CA SER A 153 -13.85 -14.65 -9.52
C SER A 153 -12.90 -13.49 -9.84
N GLN A 154 -11.67 -13.49 -9.34
CA GLN A 154 -10.65 -12.50 -9.68
C GLN A 154 -9.62 -13.00 -10.69
N ILE A 155 -9.72 -14.25 -11.16
CA ILE A 155 -8.86 -14.81 -12.22
C ILE A 155 -9.64 -14.78 -13.54
N CYS A 156 -9.00 -14.29 -14.60
CA CYS A 156 -9.57 -14.35 -15.95
C CYS A 156 -9.28 -15.68 -16.62
N GLU A 157 -9.90 -15.92 -17.78
CA GLU A 157 -9.64 -17.08 -18.62
C GLU A 157 -8.14 -17.23 -19.00
N HIS A 158 -7.42 -16.11 -19.14
CA HIS A 158 -5.97 -16.09 -19.38
C HIS A 158 -5.12 -16.50 -18.16
N GLY A 159 -5.75 -16.88 -17.03
CA GLY A 159 -5.07 -17.31 -15.81
C GLY A 159 -4.35 -16.18 -15.04
N ARG A 160 -4.60 -14.91 -15.41
CA ARG A 160 -4.07 -13.72 -14.73
C ARG A 160 -5.12 -13.12 -13.81
N ARG A 161 -4.72 -12.24 -12.90
CA ARG A 161 -5.69 -11.42 -12.15
C ARG A 161 -6.47 -10.55 -13.13
N ARG A 162 -7.80 -10.58 -13.07
CA ARG A 162 -8.71 -9.82 -13.97
C ARG A 162 -8.36 -8.35 -14.02
N SER A 163 -8.08 -7.75 -12.87
CA SER A 163 -7.71 -6.33 -12.78
C SER A 163 -6.36 -6.01 -13.43
N GLU A 164 -5.49 -6.99 -13.65
CA GLU A 164 -4.14 -6.85 -14.23
C GLU A 164 -4.05 -7.44 -15.65
N CYS A 165 -5.14 -8.03 -16.17
CA CYS A 165 -5.15 -8.65 -17.48
C CYS A 165 -5.42 -7.62 -18.56
N LYS A 166 -4.44 -7.40 -19.46
CA LYS A 166 -4.59 -6.50 -20.61
C LYS A 166 -5.72 -6.96 -21.55
N GLU A 167 -5.76 -8.24 -21.87
CA GLU A 167 -6.74 -8.83 -22.80
C GLU A 167 -8.18 -8.72 -22.29
N CYS A 168 -8.39 -8.71 -20.97
CA CYS A 168 -9.71 -8.49 -20.36
C CYS A 168 -10.02 -7.02 -20.05
N GLY A 169 -9.19 -6.06 -20.48
CA GLY A 169 -9.39 -4.65 -20.16
C GLY A 169 -9.25 -4.31 -18.67
N GLY A 170 -8.41 -5.07 -17.95
CA GLY A 170 -8.25 -4.98 -16.50
C GLY A 170 -8.06 -3.56 -16.00
N SER A 171 -8.72 -3.22 -14.88
CA SER A 171 -8.80 -1.86 -14.34
C SER A 171 -7.44 -1.26 -13.94
N GLN A 172 -6.39 -2.07 -13.79
CA GLN A 172 -5.04 -1.63 -13.46
C GLN A 172 -4.14 -1.44 -14.68
N ILE A 173 -4.53 -1.88 -15.88
CA ILE A 173 -3.71 -1.77 -17.10
C ILE A 173 -4.34 -0.76 -18.06
N CYS A 174 -3.53 0.18 -18.57
CA CYS A 174 -3.99 1.12 -19.60
C CYS A 174 -3.94 0.48 -20.99
N GLU A 175 -4.49 1.17 -21.99
CA GLU A 175 -4.40 0.79 -23.40
C GLU A 175 -2.95 0.60 -23.88
N HIS A 176 -2.00 1.37 -23.32
CA HIS A 176 -0.56 1.24 -23.59
C HIS A 176 0.08 -0.03 -23.00
N GLY A 177 -0.68 -0.90 -22.32
CA GLY A 177 -0.19 -2.14 -21.73
C GLY A 177 0.68 -1.97 -20.49
N ARG A 178 0.77 -0.75 -19.94
CA ARG A 178 1.46 -0.44 -18.69
C ARG A 178 0.47 -0.39 -17.54
N ARG A 179 0.96 -0.47 -16.30
CA ARG A 179 0.12 -0.22 -15.13
C ARG A 179 -0.39 1.22 -15.18
N ARG A 180 -1.69 1.46 -15.06
CA ARG A 180 -2.33 2.79 -15.18
C ARG A 180 -1.69 3.82 -14.26
N SER A 181 -1.36 3.43 -13.03
CA SER A 181 -0.68 4.30 -12.06
C SER A 181 0.71 4.75 -12.53
N GLU A 182 1.38 3.95 -13.36
CA GLU A 182 2.76 4.17 -13.82
C GLU A 182 2.83 4.67 -15.27
N CYS A 183 1.68 4.78 -15.95
CA CYS A 183 1.64 5.22 -17.34
C CYS A 183 1.65 6.74 -17.43
N LYS A 184 2.73 7.33 -17.94
CA LYS A 184 2.85 8.76 -18.20
C LYS A 184 1.77 9.27 -19.15
N GLU A 185 1.53 8.56 -20.25
CA GLU A 185 0.56 8.93 -21.30
C GLU A 185 -0.89 8.96 -20.78
N CYS A 186 -1.21 8.15 -19.77
CA CYS A 186 -2.52 8.16 -19.12
C CYS A 186 -2.60 9.07 -17.89
N GLY A 187 -1.57 9.87 -17.60
CA GLY A 187 -1.53 10.73 -16.41
C GLY A 187 -1.47 9.95 -15.09
N GLY A 188 -0.85 8.76 -15.10
CA GLY A 188 -0.75 7.88 -13.94
C GLY A 188 -0.23 8.58 -12.68
N SER A 189 -0.85 8.30 -11.54
CA SER A 189 -0.58 8.99 -10.27
C SER A 189 0.85 8.81 -9.73
N ALA A 190 1.56 7.74 -10.12
CA ALA A 190 2.91 7.44 -9.66
C ALA A 190 3.99 8.18 -10.45
N ILE A 191 3.71 8.63 -11.67
CA ILE A 191 4.65 9.34 -12.54
C ILE A 191 4.21 10.81 -12.68
N CYS A 192 5.16 11.73 -12.68
CA CYS A 192 4.86 13.13 -12.97
C CYS A 192 4.99 13.44 -14.47
N GLU A 193 4.60 14.64 -14.88
CA GLU A 193 4.75 15.14 -16.25
C GLU A 193 6.20 15.10 -16.76
N HIS A 194 7.17 15.22 -15.84
CA HIS A 194 8.62 15.09 -16.13
C HIS A 194 9.07 13.65 -16.39
N GLY A 195 8.16 12.65 -16.34
CA GLY A 195 8.49 11.23 -16.55
C GLY A 195 9.27 10.57 -15.40
N ARG A 196 9.44 11.27 -14.27
CA ARG A 196 10.06 10.74 -13.05
C ARG A 196 8.99 10.20 -12.10
N GLN A 197 9.39 9.35 -11.16
CA GLN A 197 8.49 8.98 -10.06
C GLN A 197 8.07 10.23 -9.29
N ARG A 198 6.76 10.49 -9.20
CA ARG A 198 6.20 11.71 -8.59
C ARG A 198 6.66 11.90 -7.15
N TYR A 199 6.81 10.80 -6.41
CA TYR A 199 7.33 10.79 -5.05
C TYR A 199 8.76 11.39 -4.96
N TYR A 200 9.62 11.14 -5.95
CA TYR A 200 11.00 11.63 -6.01
C TYR A 200 11.21 12.75 -7.04
N CYS A 201 10.14 13.43 -7.48
CA CYS A 201 10.30 14.52 -8.45
C CYS A 201 10.47 15.86 -7.72
N LYS A 202 11.67 16.45 -7.81
CA LYS A 202 11.98 17.75 -7.22
C LYS A 202 11.11 18.87 -7.80
N GLU A 203 10.97 18.89 -9.13
CA GLU A 203 10.17 19.90 -9.87
C GLU A 203 8.68 19.87 -9.48
N CYS A 204 8.15 18.71 -9.08
CA CYS A 204 6.76 18.57 -8.63
C CYS A 204 6.60 18.65 -7.10
N GLY A 205 7.64 18.97 -6.34
CA GLY A 205 7.58 18.98 -4.87
C GLY A 205 7.31 17.61 -4.25
N GLY A 206 7.84 16.54 -4.85
CA GLY A 206 7.62 15.16 -4.42
C GLY A 206 7.91 14.93 -2.93
N SER A 207 7.01 14.21 -2.25
CA SER A 207 7.08 13.95 -0.80
C SER A 207 8.24 13.03 -0.37
N GLY A 208 9.02 12.50 -1.30
CA GLY A 208 10.27 11.80 -1.06
C GLY A 208 11.50 12.70 -1.01
N ILE A 209 11.42 13.97 -1.44
CA ILE A 209 12.55 14.91 -1.45
C ILE A 209 12.29 16.02 -0.42
N CYS A 210 13.27 16.26 0.45
CA CYS A 210 13.20 17.36 1.41
C CYS A 210 13.56 18.73 0.79
N GLU A 211 13.38 19.80 1.55
CA GLU A 211 13.75 21.16 1.12
C GLU A 211 15.22 21.30 0.73
N HIS A 212 16.10 20.49 1.34
CA HIS A 212 17.53 20.42 1.00
C HIS A 212 17.83 19.68 -0.32
N GLY A 213 16.81 19.24 -1.06
CA GLY A 213 16.97 18.52 -2.33
C GLY A 213 17.53 17.10 -2.21
N ARG A 214 17.59 16.55 -0.99
CA ARG A 214 18.02 15.18 -0.70
C ARG A 214 16.80 14.28 -0.48
N ASP A 215 16.98 12.96 -0.56
CA ASP A 215 15.96 12.00 -0.12
C ASP A 215 15.61 12.29 1.35
N ARG A 216 14.34 12.58 1.61
CA ARG A 216 13.82 12.97 2.92
C ARG A 216 14.11 11.90 3.98
N SER A 217 14.11 10.62 3.61
CA SER A 217 14.45 9.54 4.52
C SER A 217 15.94 9.51 4.90
N ARG A 218 16.81 10.03 4.02
CA ARG A 218 18.26 10.10 4.18
C ARG A 218 18.77 11.51 4.52
N CYS A 219 17.89 12.46 4.81
CA CYS A 219 18.30 13.81 5.12
C CYS A 219 18.54 13.93 6.64
N LYS A 220 19.81 14.11 7.05
CA LYS A 220 20.17 14.35 8.45
C LYS A 220 19.48 15.61 9.00
N GLU A 221 19.52 16.70 8.24
CA GLU A 221 18.96 18.01 8.62
C GLU A 221 17.44 17.96 8.84
N CYS A 222 16.72 17.06 8.15
CA CYS A 222 15.28 16.85 8.34
C CYS A 222 14.94 15.72 9.33
N GLY A 223 15.93 15.14 10.02
CA GLY A 223 15.70 14.00 10.92
C GLY A 223 15.21 12.73 10.20
N GLY A 224 15.60 12.54 8.94
CA GLY A 224 15.19 11.41 8.11
C GLY A 224 15.41 10.06 8.80
N GLY A 225 14.40 9.20 8.78
CA GLY A 225 14.37 7.96 9.56
C GLY A 225 15.49 6.95 9.24
N SER A 226 16.13 7.06 8.08
CA SER A 226 17.21 6.17 7.64
C SER A 226 18.58 6.58 8.21
N ILE A 227 18.74 7.82 8.65
CA ILE A 227 19.99 8.33 9.23
C ILE A 227 19.78 8.63 10.72
N CYS A 228 20.80 8.36 11.53
CA CYS A 228 20.80 8.74 12.94
C CYS A 228 21.44 10.11 13.16
N GLU A 229 21.36 10.65 14.38
CA GLU A 229 21.99 11.91 14.77
C GLU A 229 23.52 11.94 14.51
N HIS A 230 24.17 10.77 14.55
CA HIS A 230 25.59 10.60 14.23
C HIS A 230 25.90 10.70 12.72
N GLY A 231 24.91 10.91 11.86
CA GLY A 231 25.09 10.99 10.40
C GLY A 231 25.38 9.66 9.72
N ARG A 232 25.25 8.54 10.43
CA ARG A 232 25.39 7.17 9.90
C ARG A 232 24.02 6.59 9.57
N GLU A 233 23.98 5.58 8.71
CA GLU A 233 22.75 4.83 8.45
C GLU A 233 22.28 4.17 9.77
N ARG A 234 21.06 4.49 10.21
CA ARG A 234 20.53 4.10 11.52
C ARG A 234 20.57 2.60 11.75
N TYR A 235 20.34 1.83 10.68
CA TYR A 235 20.40 0.38 10.70
C TYR A 235 21.79 -0.16 11.08
N TYR A 236 22.88 0.52 10.68
CA TYR A 236 24.26 0.11 10.97
C TYR A 236 24.96 0.95 12.05
N CYS A 237 24.25 1.85 12.71
CA CYS A 237 24.85 2.72 13.71
C CYS A 237 25.03 1.97 15.04
N LYS A 238 26.29 1.71 15.43
CA LYS A 238 26.62 1.08 16.71
C LYS A 238 26.16 1.90 17.91
N GLU A 239 26.37 3.21 17.89
CA GLU A 239 26.00 4.15 18.97
C GLU A 239 24.48 4.20 19.20
N CYS A 240 23.68 3.98 18.16
CA CYS A 240 22.22 3.93 18.28
C CYS A 240 21.65 2.52 18.48
N GLY A 241 22.48 1.49 18.65
CA GLY A 241 22.01 0.10 18.73
C GLY A 241 21.32 -0.39 17.47
N GLY A 242 21.78 0.05 16.28
CA GLY A 242 21.18 -0.26 15.00
C GLY A 242 20.96 -1.77 14.79
N ALA A 243 19.78 -2.13 14.26
CA ALA A 243 19.36 -3.52 14.10
C ALA A 243 20.30 -4.38 13.22
N GLY A 244 21.13 -3.76 12.40
CA GLY A 244 22.15 -4.40 11.57
C GLY A 244 23.45 -4.72 12.28
N ILE A 245 23.66 -4.25 13.51
CA ILE A 245 24.85 -4.51 14.32
C ILE A 245 24.51 -5.52 15.43
N CYS A 246 25.37 -6.50 15.67
CA CYS A 246 25.23 -7.42 16.80
C CYS A 246 25.87 -6.86 18.08
N GLU A 247 25.67 -7.54 19.21
CA GLU A 247 26.32 -7.21 20.48
C GLU A 247 27.86 -7.19 20.39
N HIS A 248 28.45 -8.01 19.51
CA HIS A 248 29.88 -8.02 19.22
C HIS A 248 30.38 -6.81 18.40
N GLY A 249 29.51 -5.85 18.07
CA GLY A 249 29.85 -4.65 17.31
C GLY A 249 30.15 -4.89 15.83
N ARG A 250 29.91 -6.10 15.32
CA ARG A 250 30.07 -6.47 13.90
C ARG A 250 28.72 -6.38 13.17
N ILE A 251 28.74 -6.33 11.84
CA ILE A 251 27.52 -6.45 11.03
C ILE A 251 26.90 -7.82 11.31
N ARG A 252 25.65 -7.84 11.76
CA ARG A 252 24.95 -9.02 12.26
C ARG A 252 24.89 -10.14 11.21
N SER A 253 24.71 -9.79 9.93
CA SER A 253 24.69 -10.77 8.83
C SER A 253 26.05 -11.43 8.55
N THR A 254 27.16 -10.85 9.00
CA THR A 254 28.52 -11.37 8.84
C THR A 254 29.18 -11.72 10.17
N CYS A 255 28.42 -11.76 11.27
CA CYS A 255 28.97 -12.11 12.57
C CYS A 255 28.94 -13.63 12.76
N LYS A 256 30.10 -14.27 12.76
CA LYS A 256 30.25 -15.71 13.02
C LYS A 256 29.62 -16.11 14.35
N GLU A 257 29.94 -15.38 15.42
CA GLU A 257 29.46 -15.62 16.78
C GLU A 257 27.92 -15.51 16.91
N CYS A 258 27.25 -14.81 15.98
CA CYS A 258 25.78 -14.70 15.96
C CYS A 258 25.12 -15.61 14.90
N GLY A 259 25.87 -16.49 14.24
CA GLY A 259 25.36 -17.29 13.13
C GLY A 259 24.86 -16.45 11.94
N GLY A 260 25.57 -15.36 11.64
CA GLY A 260 25.17 -14.40 10.61
C GLY A 260 24.83 -15.06 9.28
N SER A 261 23.73 -14.63 8.65
CA SER A 261 23.16 -15.30 7.46
C SER A 261 24.11 -15.42 6.27
N ARG A 262 25.13 -14.56 6.15
CA ARG A 262 26.13 -14.60 5.08
C ARG A 262 27.26 -15.60 5.33
N ILE A 263 27.41 -16.11 6.55
CA ILE A 263 28.42 -17.09 6.93
C ILE A 263 27.74 -18.46 7.03
N CYS A 264 28.40 -19.50 6.52
CA CYS A 264 27.96 -20.88 6.72
C CYS A 264 28.62 -21.50 7.97
N GLU A 265 28.20 -22.70 8.33
CA GLU A 265 28.81 -23.47 9.44
C GLU A 265 30.31 -23.75 9.26
N HIS A 266 30.81 -23.67 8.02
CA HIS A 266 32.23 -23.82 7.69
C HIS A 266 33.04 -22.51 7.77
N ASP A 267 32.50 -21.47 8.39
CA ASP A 267 33.14 -20.14 8.53
C ASP A 267 33.50 -19.44 7.21
N ARG A 268 32.89 -19.87 6.10
CA ARG A 268 33.07 -19.28 4.77
C ARG A 268 31.85 -18.46 4.40
N GLN A 269 31.98 -17.58 3.42
CA GLN A 269 30.81 -16.92 2.85
C GLN A 269 29.88 -17.98 2.26
N ARG A 270 28.63 -18.02 2.72
CA ARG A 270 27.65 -19.07 2.39
C ARG A 270 27.46 -19.25 0.88
N HIS A 271 27.53 -18.14 0.12
CA HIS A 271 27.35 -18.17 -1.32
C HIS A 271 28.59 -18.67 -2.09
N THR A 272 29.79 -18.68 -1.49
CA THR A 272 31.02 -19.25 -2.09
C THR A 272 31.44 -20.59 -1.47
N CYS A 273 30.75 -21.05 -0.43
CA CYS A 273 31.09 -22.31 0.22
C CYS A 273 30.69 -23.50 -0.64
N LYS A 274 31.68 -24.24 -1.15
CA LYS A 274 31.47 -25.48 -1.91
C LYS A 274 30.69 -26.51 -1.09
N ASP A 275 31.05 -26.66 0.18
CA ASP A 275 30.49 -27.67 1.08
C ASP A 275 29.01 -27.39 1.43
N CYS A 276 28.54 -26.15 1.23
CA CYS A 276 27.14 -25.77 1.42
C CYS A 276 26.37 -25.62 0.10
N GLY A 277 26.96 -25.96 -1.05
CA GLY A 277 26.36 -25.74 -2.36
C GLY A 277 26.10 -24.25 -2.65
N GLY A 278 27.02 -23.37 -2.22
CA GLY A 278 26.87 -21.92 -2.35
C GLY A 278 26.51 -21.49 -3.77
N SER A 279 25.63 -20.49 -3.89
CA SER A 279 25.04 -20.08 -5.17
C SER A 279 26.03 -19.60 -6.24
N GLN A 280 27.27 -19.26 -5.87
CA GLN A 280 28.33 -18.89 -6.80
C GLN A 280 29.23 -20.06 -7.21
N ILE A 281 29.09 -21.25 -6.62
CA ILE A 281 29.91 -22.43 -6.95
C ILE A 281 29.06 -23.42 -7.76
N CYS A 282 29.64 -23.98 -8.81
CA CYS A 282 29.00 -25.04 -9.58
C CYS A 282 29.32 -26.41 -8.99
N GLU A 283 28.65 -27.45 -9.46
CA GLU A 283 28.94 -28.84 -9.10
C GLU A 283 30.41 -29.23 -9.37
N HIS A 284 31.04 -28.61 -10.37
CA HIS A 284 32.47 -28.79 -10.68
C HIS A 284 33.42 -28.09 -9.69
N GLY A 285 32.91 -27.48 -8.61
CA GLY A 285 33.70 -26.80 -7.58
C GLY A 285 34.37 -25.50 -8.05
N ARG A 286 33.99 -24.98 -9.24
CA ARG A 286 34.48 -23.71 -9.79
C ARG A 286 33.45 -22.61 -9.58
N VAL A 287 33.88 -21.35 -9.66
CA VAL A 287 32.92 -20.21 -9.67
C VAL A 287 32.01 -20.34 -10.90
N ARG A 288 30.69 -20.41 -10.70
CA ARG A 288 29.67 -20.64 -11.74
C ARG A 288 29.85 -19.73 -12.94
N SER A 289 30.07 -18.44 -12.72
CA SER A 289 30.26 -17.46 -13.81
C SER A 289 31.50 -17.73 -14.66
N LYS A 290 32.50 -18.43 -14.13
CA LYS A 290 33.77 -18.74 -14.81
C LYS A 290 33.86 -20.21 -15.27
N CYS A 291 32.86 -21.03 -14.97
CA CYS A 291 32.90 -22.44 -15.30
C CYS A 291 32.53 -22.64 -16.77
N LYS A 292 33.50 -23.11 -17.57
CA LYS A 292 33.29 -23.44 -18.99
C LYS A 292 32.27 -24.57 -19.16
N GLU A 293 32.36 -25.61 -18.33
CA GLU A 293 31.47 -26.78 -18.36
C GLU A 293 30.01 -26.42 -18.04
N CYS A 294 29.78 -25.40 -17.21
CA CYS A 294 28.43 -24.91 -16.91
C CYS A 294 27.95 -23.77 -17.83
N GLY A 295 28.71 -23.42 -18.88
CA GLY A 295 28.37 -22.26 -19.72
C GLY A 295 28.27 -20.95 -18.92
N GLY A 296 29.16 -20.76 -17.94
CA GLY A 296 29.14 -19.61 -17.04
C GLY A 296 29.06 -18.27 -17.78
N SER A 297 28.36 -17.29 -17.20
CA SER A 297 28.11 -15.98 -17.83
C SER A 297 29.37 -15.20 -18.23
N GLY A 298 30.52 -15.52 -17.64
CA GLY A 298 31.83 -14.97 -17.96
C GLY A 298 32.56 -15.70 -19.09
N ILE A 299 32.01 -16.78 -19.64
CA ILE A 299 32.56 -17.54 -20.78
C ILE A 299 31.80 -17.15 -22.05
N CYS A 300 32.53 -16.93 -23.15
CA CYS A 300 31.95 -16.66 -24.47
C CYS A 300 31.65 -17.96 -25.21
N GLU A 301 30.94 -17.86 -26.33
CA GLU A 301 30.70 -18.99 -27.25
C GLU A 301 32.00 -19.66 -27.73
N HIS A 302 33.09 -18.89 -27.89
CA HIS A 302 34.43 -19.40 -28.20
C HIS A 302 35.13 -20.13 -27.04
N GLY A 303 34.42 -20.42 -25.93
CA GLY A 303 34.95 -21.17 -24.79
C GLY A 303 36.07 -20.47 -24.01
N ARG A 304 36.27 -19.16 -24.22
CA ARG A 304 37.24 -18.29 -23.53
C ARG A 304 36.52 -17.38 -22.56
N HIS A 305 37.24 -16.82 -21.59
CA HIS A 305 36.67 -15.80 -20.71
C HIS A 305 36.33 -14.56 -21.56
N ARG A 306 35.09 -14.05 -21.48
CA ARG A 306 34.59 -12.92 -22.29
C ARG A 306 35.51 -11.71 -22.23
N GLN A 307 36.08 -11.43 -21.06
CA GLN A 307 37.02 -10.33 -20.86
C GLN A 307 38.31 -10.45 -21.70
N TYR A 308 38.73 -11.66 -22.06
CA TYR A 308 39.96 -11.98 -22.79
C TYR A 308 39.70 -12.61 -24.16
N CYS A 309 38.46 -12.57 -24.66
CA CYS A 309 38.15 -13.03 -26.00
C CYS A 309 38.30 -11.87 -26.99
N LYS A 310 39.30 -11.95 -27.87
CA LYS A 310 39.53 -10.97 -28.94
C LYS A 310 38.35 -10.93 -29.93
N GLU A 311 37.82 -12.09 -30.29
CA GLU A 311 36.68 -12.23 -31.21
C GLU A 311 35.38 -11.63 -30.67
N CYS A 312 35.18 -11.64 -29.35
CA CYS A 312 34.01 -11.00 -28.72
C CYS A 312 34.24 -9.53 -28.33
N GLY A 313 35.36 -8.92 -28.74
CA GLY A 313 35.70 -7.55 -28.32
C GLY A 313 35.86 -7.40 -26.80
N GLY A 314 36.35 -8.46 -26.13
CA GLY A 314 36.47 -8.52 -24.68
C GLY A 314 37.23 -7.32 -24.11
N GLY A 315 36.75 -6.77 -22.99
CA GLY A 315 37.22 -5.48 -22.45
C GLY A 315 38.73 -5.38 -22.13
N SER A 316 39.49 -6.48 -22.17
CA SER A 316 40.96 -6.44 -22.09
C SER A 316 41.64 -6.01 -23.40
N PHE A 317 40.93 -5.96 -24.52
CA PHE A 317 41.42 -5.48 -25.80
C PHE A 317 40.92 -4.06 -26.08
N CYS A 318 41.78 -3.23 -26.69
CA CYS A 318 41.39 -1.93 -27.21
C CYS A 318 40.77 -2.07 -28.61
N GLU A 319 40.22 -0.97 -29.12
CA GLU A 319 39.75 -0.86 -30.50
C GLU A 319 40.84 -1.18 -31.54
N HIS A 320 42.12 -0.99 -31.19
CA HIS A 320 43.28 -1.36 -32.01
C HIS A 320 43.62 -2.87 -31.98
N GLY A 321 42.75 -3.72 -31.41
CA GLY A 321 42.92 -5.18 -31.40
C GLY A 321 44.08 -5.71 -30.55
N ARG A 322 44.75 -4.83 -29.78
CA ARG A 322 45.85 -5.13 -28.85
C ARG A 322 45.32 -5.18 -27.42
N GLN A 323 46.03 -5.86 -26.50
CA GLN A 323 45.67 -5.78 -25.08
C GLN A 323 45.79 -4.34 -24.60
N ARG A 324 44.76 -3.78 -23.96
CA ARG A 324 44.73 -2.37 -23.49
C ARG A 324 45.97 -2.00 -22.69
N ARG A 325 46.42 -2.89 -21.81
CA ARG A 325 47.63 -2.70 -20.97
C ARG A 325 48.94 -2.62 -21.77
N LYS A 326 48.98 -3.17 -22.98
CA LYS A 326 50.18 -3.21 -23.85
C LYS A 326 50.04 -2.33 -25.09
N CYS A 327 48.92 -1.65 -25.25
CA CYS A 327 48.66 -0.79 -26.40
C CYS A 327 49.27 0.59 -26.15
N LYS A 328 50.34 0.92 -26.88
CA LYS A 328 51.01 2.22 -26.81
C LYS A 328 50.05 3.38 -27.11
N GLU A 329 49.17 3.21 -28.09
CA GLU A 329 48.13 4.19 -28.49
C GLU A 329 47.07 4.40 -27.39
N CYS A 330 46.89 3.46 -26.46
CA CYS A 330 45.98 3.59 -25.33
C CYS A 330 46.70 3.89 -23.99
N GLY A 331 47.97 4.30 -24.04
CA GLY A 331 48.75 4.64 -22.83
C GLY A 331 49.19 3.44 -22.00
N GLY A 332 49.24 2.23 -22.57
CA GLY A 332 49.67 1.01 -21.88
C GLY A 332 51.17 0.98 -21.59
N SER A 333 51.54 0.74 -20.34
CA SER A 333 52.94 0.65 -19.88
C SER A 333 53.63 -0.61 -20.45
N GLN A 334 54.80 -0.43 -21.07
CA GLN A 334 55.67 -1.54 -21.46
C GLN A 334 56.37 -2.07 -20.21
N ILE A 335 55.95 -3.26 -19.76
CA ILE A 335 56.81 -4.20 -19.03
C ILE A 335 56.83 -5.48 -19.85
#